data_AF-A0A924ZWG0-F1
#
_entry.id   AF-A0A924ZWG0-F1
#
_cell.length_a   1.000
_cell.length_b   1.000
_cell.length_c   1.000
_cell.angle_alpha   90.00
_cell.angle_beta   90.00
_cell.angle_gamma   90.00
#
_symmetry.space_group_name_H-M   'P 1'
#
loop_
_entity.id
_entity.type
_entity.pdbx_description
1 polymer ?
#
loop_
_entity_poly.entity_id
_entity_poly.type
_entity_poly.pdbx_seq_one_letter_code
_entity_poly.pdbx_strand_id
1 'polypeptide(L)'
;MDSSQIIFLGIMLVSVILFMSEYLRVDVVAILIILALSLTGLIDVKEAFSGFSSEPAIIVAAVFILSAGLSLTGVTDAIGRFVARHTG
;
A
#
# COMPACT_ATOMS: atom_id res chain seq x y z
N MET A 1 -18.26 21.89 12.30
CA MET A 1 -17.81 20.56 11.85
C MET A 1 -19.01 19.65 11.99
N ASP A 2 -19.36 18.95 10.93
CA ASP A 2 -20.40 17.93 10.95
C ASP A 2 -19.92 16.72 11.79
N SER A 3 -20.83 15.96 12.39
CA SER A 3 -20.48 14.81 13.25
C SER A 3 -19.63 13.78 12.50
N SER A 4 -19.88 13.59 11.22
CA SER A 4 -19.10 12.71 10.34
C SER A 4 -17.63 13.16 10.20
N GLN A 5 -17.38 14.46 10.12
CA GLN A 5 -16.04 15.03 9.97
C GLN A 5 -15.20 14.85 11.26
N ILE A 6 -15.83 14.93 12.42
CA ILE A 6 -15.16 14.73 13.71
C ILE A 6 -14.73 13.27 13.86
N ILE A 7 -15.60 12.33 13.50
CA ILE A 7 -15.30 10.89 13.52
C ILE A 7 -14.15 10.58 12.55
N PHE A 8 -14.21 11.10 11.32
CA PHE A 8 -13.14 10.93 10.34
C PHE A 8 -11.79 11.43 10.86
N LEU A 9 -11.76 12.63 11.44
CA LEU A 9 -10.55 13.23 11.99
C LEU A 9 -9.98 12.40 13.15
N GLY A 10 -10.85 11.87 14.01
CA GLY A 10 -10.47 10.96 15.09
C GLY A 10 -9.82 9.69 14.57
N ILE A 11 -10.41 9.05 13.56
CA ILE A 11 -9.83 7.86 12.91
C ILE A 11 -8.48 8.20 12.30
N MET A 12 -8.37 9.30 11.55
CA MET A 12 -7.11 9.75 10.96
C MET A 12 -6.00 9.96 12.00
N LEU A 13 -6.32 10.60 13.12
CA LEU A 13 -5.36 10.83 14.20
C LEU A 13 -4.86 9.51 14.80
N VAL A 14 -5.77 8.57 15.06
CA VAL A 14 -5.42 7.22 15.54
C VAL A 14 -4.56 6.48 14.51
N SER A 15 -4.90 6.54 13.22
CA SER A 15 -4.13 5.94 12.13
C SER A 15 -2.69 6.41 12.11
N VAL A 16 -2.47 7.73 12.23
CA VAL A 16 -1.12 8.31 12.24
C VAL A 16 -0.32 7.83 13.44
N ILE A 17 -0.94 7.79 14.63
CA ILE A 17 -0.30 7.27 15.84
C ILE A 17 0.05 5.79 15.67
N LEU A 18 -0.86 4.98 15.12
CA LEU A 18 -0.66 3.54 14.91
C LEU A 18 0.48 3.27 13.92
N PHE A 19 0.56 4.05 12.82
CA PHE A 19 1.65 3.94 11.86
C PHE A 19 2.98 4.37 12.46
N MET A 20 3.04 5.51 13.16
CA MET A 20 4.26 6.01 13.76
C MET A 20 4.79 5.10 14.88
N SER A 21 3.87 4.43 15.59
CA SER A 21 4.25 3.58 16.71
C SER A 21 4.82 2.23 16.29
N GLU A 22 4.63 1.81 15.04
CA GLU A 22 5.12 0.56 14.41
C GLU A 22 4.89 -0.75 15.20
N TYR A 23 4.13 -0.74 16.31
CA TYR A 23 3.83 -1.93 17.11
C TYR A 23 3.04 -2.98 16.33
N LEU A 24 2.24 -2.54 15.36
CA LEU A 24 1.44 -3.39 14.49
C LEU A 24 2.00 -3.31 13.08
N ARG A 25 1.96 -4.44 12.37
CA ARG A 25 2.28 -4.49 10.94
C ARG A 25 1.41 -3.49 10.18
N VAL A 26 2.03 -2.76 9.25
CA VAL A 26 1.38 -1.76 8.38
C VAL A 26 0.12 -2.33 7.74
N ASP A 27 0.16 -3.58 7.27
CA ASP A 27 -0.99 -4.27 6.68
C ASP A 27 -2.18 -4.40 7.64
N VAL A 28 -1.90 -4.71 8.92
CA VAL A 28 -2.92 -4.86 9.96
C VAL A 28 -3.53 -3.52 10.31
N VAL A 29 -2.71 -2.47 10.41
CA VAL A 29 -3.16 -1.09 10.62
C VAL A 29 -4.09 -0.67 9.48
N ALA A 30 -3.72 -0.91 8.22
CA ALA A 30 -4.55 -0.58 7.06
C ALA A 30 -5.94 -1.26 7.12
N ILE A 31 -5.99 -2.55 7.47
CA ILE A 31 -7.26 -3.28 7.62
C ILE A 31 -8.12 -2.68 8.74
N LEU A 32 -7.51 -2.32 9.88
CA LEU A 32 -8.23 -1.68 10.98
C LEU A 32 -8.83 -0.33 10.59
N ILE A 33 -8.11 0.46 9.80
CA ILE A 33 -8.60 1.77 9.31
C ILE A 33 -9.80 1.58 8.39
N ILE A 34 -9.71 0.67 7.43
CA ILE A 34 -10.83 0.35 6.53
C ILE A 34 -12.03 -0.15 7.34
N LEU A 35 -11.81 -1.04 8.30
CA LEU A 35 -12.86 -1.55 9.18
C LEU A 35 -13.52 -0.43 10.00
N ALA A 36 -12.73 0.47 10.58
CA ALA A 36 -13.25 1.60 11.35
C ALA A 36 -14.10 2.55 10.49
N LEU A 37 -13.64 2.87 9.28
CA LEU A 37 -14.37 3.72 8.33
C LEU A 37 -15.68 3.06 7.84
N SER A 38 -15.67 1.76 7.56
CA SER A 38 -16.87 1.03 7.16
C SER A 38 -17.88 0.85 8.30
N LEU A 39 -17.42 0.54 9.52
CA LEU A 39 -18.30 0.36 10.69
C LEU A 39 -18.96 1.68 11.13
N THR A 40 -18.27 2.80 10.94
CA THR A 40 -18.84 4.13 11.21
C THR A 40 -19.77 4.61 10.10
N GLY A 41 -19.90 3.87 9.00
CA GLY A 41 -20.74 4.22 7.86
C GLY A 41 -20.25 5.44 7.08
N LEU A 42 -18.98 5.81 7.25
CA LEU A 42 -18.36 6.93 6.54
C LEU A 42 -18.08 6.58 5.08
N ILE A 43 -17.83 5.30 4.80
CA ILE A 43 -17.64 4.76 3.46
C ILE A 43 -18.48 3.49 3.29
N ASP A 44 -18.94 3.23 2.07
CA ASP A 44 -19.59 1.97 1.76
C ASP A 44 -18.57 0.83 1.54
N VAL A 45 -19.07 -0.40 1.38
CA VAL A 45 -18.22 -1.57 1.16
C VAL A 45 -17.44 -1.47 -0.17
N LYS A 46 -18.02 -0.89 -1.22
CA LYS A 46 -17.34 -0.75 -2.52
C LYS A 46 -16.21 0.28 -2.44
N GLU A 47 -16.42 1.38 -1.76
CA GLU A 47 -15.43 2.43 -1.49
C GLU A 47 -14.29 1.89 -0.63
N ALA A 48 -14.60 1.07 0.38
CA ALA A 48 -13.59 0.38 1.19
C ALA A 48 -12.62 -0.48 0.35
N PHE A 49 -13.13 -1.17 -0.69
CA PHE A 49 -12.29 -1.97 -1.59
C PHE A 49 -11.71 -1.19 -2.78
N SER A 50 -12.17 0.03 -3.03
CA SER A 50 -11.72 0.84 -4.18
C SER A 50 -10.22 1.13 -4.17
N GLY A 51 -9.59 1.16 -2.99
CA GLY A 51 -8.15 1.33 -2.83
C GLY A 51 -7.31 0.22 -3.47
N PHE A 52 -7.84 -1.01 -3.54
CA PHE A 52 -7.13 -2.13 -4.20
C PHE A 52 -7.11 -2.02 -5.72
N SER A 53 -8.10 -1.33 -6.30
CA SER A 53 -8.17 -1.01 -7.73
C SER A 53 -7.59 0.37 -8.06
N SER A 54 -6.91 1.02 -7.11
CA SER A 54 -6.31 2.32 -7.35
C SER A 54 -5.12 2.22 -8.31
N GLU A 55 -4.91 3.27 -9.10
CA GLU A 55 -3.78 3.35 -10.02
C GLU A 55 -2.43 3.05 -9.34
N PRO A 56 -2.10 3.58 -8.15
CA PRO A 56 -0.87 3.22 -7.44
C PRO A 56 -0.78 1.74 -7.09
N ALA A 57 -1.87 1.11 -6.62
CA ALA A 57 -1.87 -0.31 -6.27
C ALA A 57 -1.60 -1.19 -7.51
N ILE A 58 -2.23 -0.85 -8.63
CA ILE A 58 -2.04 -1.55 -9.91
C ILE A 58 -0.58 -1.38 -10.40
N ILE A 59 0.00 -0.18 -10.29
CA ILE A 59 1.39 0.08 -10.66
C ILE A 59 2.35 -0.80 -9.83
N VAL A 60 2.16 -0.85 -8.51
CA VAL A 60 3.00 -1.67 -7.62
C VAL A 60 2.89 -3.16 -8.01
N ALA A 61 1.67 -3.66 -8.23
CA ALA A 61 1.46 -5.03 -8.69
C ALA A 61 2.15 -5.31 -10.04
N ALA A 62 2.05 -4.38 -11.00
CA ALA A 62 2.71 -4.49 -12.29
C ALA A 62 4.24 -4.53 -12.15
N VAL A 63 4.82 -3.68 -11.30
CA VAL A 63 6.27 -3.67 -11.03
C VAL A 63 6.72 -5.00 -10.40
N PHE A 64 5.95 -5.59 -9.49
CA PHE A 64 6.25 -6.92 -8.94
C PHE A 64 6.25 -8.00 -10.02
N ILE A 65 5.24 -8.01 -10.90
CA ILE A 65 5.16 -8.95 -12.02
C ILE A 65 6.34 -8.76 -12.99
N LEU A 66 6.66 -7.52 -13.34
CA LEU A 66 7.80 -7.18 -14.20
C LEU A 66 9.12 -7.62 -13.58
N SER A 67 9.34 -7.34 -12.29
CA SER A 67 10.54 -7.77 -11.55
C SER A 67 10.70 -9.29 -11.57
N ALA A 68 9.62 -10.04 -11.34
CA ALA A 68 9.63 -11.49 -11.44
C ALA A 68 9.93 -11.98 -12.87
N GLY A 69 9.31 -11.38 -13.89
CA GLY A 69 9.56 -11.72 -15.29
C GLY A 69 11.00 -11.46 -15.74
N LEU A 70 11.59 -10.35 -15.31
CA LEU A 70 13.00 -10.02 -15.57
C LEU A 70 13.96 -11.01 -14.90
N SER A 71 13.63 -11.45 -13.67
CA SER A 71 14.41 -12.43 -12.94
C SER A 71 14.35 -13.81 -13.59
N LEU A 72 13.17 -14.24 -14.04
CA LEU A 72 12.99 -15.54 -14.72
C LEU A 72 13.65 -15.61 -16.10
N THR A 73 13.76 -14.47 -16.80
CA THR A 73 14.37 -14.38 -18.13
C THR A 73 15.89 -14.21 -18.10
N GLY A 74 16.49 -14.07 -16.91
CA GLY A 74 17.93 -13.84 -16.75
C GLY A 74 18.41 -12.46 -17.23
N VAL A 75 17.48 -11.54 -17.53
CA VAL A 75 17.79 -10.17 -17.94
C VAL A 75 18.50 -9.43 -16.81
N THR A 76 18.06 -9.66 -15.57
CA THR A 76 18.71 -9.11 -14.37
C THR A 76 20.18 -9.52 -14.29
N ASP A 77 20.51 -10.78 -14.58
CA ASP A 77 21.89 -11.28 -14.58
C ASP A 77 22.72 -10.72 -15.75
N ALA A 78 22.10 -10.59 -16.93
CA ALA A 78 22.75 -10.01 -18.11
C ALA A 78 23.16 -8.55 -17.87
N ILE A 79 22.27 -7.76 -17.28
CA ILE A 79 22.54 -6.36 -16.90
C ILE A 79 23.61 -6.32 -15.79
N GLY A 80 23.53 -7.18 -14.78
CA GLY A 80 24.53 -7.27 -13.72
C GLY A 80 25.95 -7.50 -14.25
N ARG A 81 26.10 -8.47 -15.18
CA ARG A 81 27.38 -8.72 -15.87
C ARG A 81 27.83 -7.52 -16.72
N PHE A 82 26.91 -6.82 -17.39
CA PHE A 82 27.21 -5.64 -18.20
C PHE A 82 27.78 -4.48 -17.36
N VAL A 83 27.25 -4.27 -16.16
CA VAL A 83 27.71 -3.23 -15.25
C VAL A 83 29.06 -3.62 -14.63
N ALA A 84 29.21 -4.87 -14.18
CA ALA A 84 30.44 -5.36 -13.57
C ALA A 84 31.66 -5.21 -14.50
N ARG A 85 31.51 -5.48 -15.80
CA ARG A 85 32.60 -5.34 -16.79
C ARG A 85 33.03 -3.90 -17.10
N HIS A 86 32.21 -2.89 -16.76
CA HIS A 86 32.55 -1.47 -16.98
C HIS A 86 33.08 -0.80 -15.71
N THR A 87 32.98 -1.47 -14.56
CA THR A 87 33.37 -0.94 -13.25
C THR A 87 34.57 -1.69 -12.65
N GLY A 88 35.16 -2.63 -13.41
CA GLY A 88 36.48 -3.23 -13.17
C GLY A 88 37.43 -2.85 -14.28
#